data_AF-A0A5C1QFR0-F1
#
_entry.id   AF-A0A5C1QFR0-F1
#
_cell.length_a   1.000
_cell.length_b   1.000
_cell.length_c   1.000
_cell.angle_alpha   90.00
_cell.angle_beta   90.00
_cell.angle_gamma   90.00
#
_symmetry.space_group_name_H-M   'P 1'
#
loop_
_entity.id
_entity.type
_entity.pdbx_description
1 polymer ?
#
loop_
_entity_poly.entity_id
_entity_poly.type
_entity_poly.pdbx_seq_one_letter_code
_entity_poly.pdbx_strand_id
1 'polypeptide(L)'
;MKKQNQIKIMTLFALFFCFQWFAQLAVKKLSGGESPFYLLIVYGGFFLRSLIWVELLRDLKLITAYSISSLSYLIIPLLSWFVLGETYDLNFFIGGVLILTGISLFSVGDQKETLYMEEVH
;
A
#
# COMPACT_ATOMS: atom_id res chain seq x y z
N MET A 1 3.46 -22.45 -0.95
CA MET A 1 4.53 -21.49 -1.35
C MET A 1 5.82 -21.83 -0.62
N LYS A 2 6.97 -21.89 -1.30
CA LYS A 2 8.27 -22.11 -0.61
C LYS A 2 8.52 -20.96 0.37
N LYS A 3 8.99 -21.27 1.59
CA LYS A 3 9.27 -20.30 2.67
C LYS A 3 10.11 -19.10 2.20
N GLN A 4 11.03 -19.32 1.25
CA GLN A 4 11.86 -18.28 0.64
C GLN A 4 11.07 -17.23 -0.16
N ASN A 5 10.03 -17.63 -0.90
CA ASN A 5 9.18 -16.70 -1.64
C ASN A 5 8.29 -15.86 -0.70
N GLN A 6 7.85 -16.44 0.42
CA GLN A 6 7.10 -15.68 1.43
C GLN A 6 7.92 -14.57 2.06
N ILE A 7 9.18 -14.87 2.43
CA ILE A 7 10.10 -13.86 2.96
C ILE A 7 10.32 -12.75 1.93
N LYS A 8 10.59 -13.10 0.65
CA LYS A 8 10.74 -12.12 -0.44
C LYS A 8 9.54 -11.18 -0.51
N ILE A 9 8.32 -11.73 -0.55
CA ILE A 9 7.08 -10.95 -0.65
C ILE A 9 6.92 -10.02 0.56
N MET A 10 7.15 -10.52 1.78
CA MET A 10 7.09 -9.71 3.00
C MET A 10 8.11 -8.57 2.97
N THR A 11 9.34 -8.85 2.53
CA THR A 11 10.39 -7.83 2.37
C THR A 11 10.00 -6.78 1.33
N LEU A 12 9.44 -7.19 0.19
CA LEU A 12 8.99 -6.26 -0.85
C LEU A 12 7.85 -5.37 -0.35
N PHE A 13 6.87 -5.91 0.38
CA PHE A 13 5.82 -5.09 1.00
C PHE A 13 6.36 -4.13 2.06
N ALA A 14 7.31 -4.58 2.89
CA ALA A 14 7.94 -3.71 3.87
C ALA A 14 8.65 -2.53 3.17
N LEU A 15 9.44 -2.80 2.12
CA LEU A 15 10.07 -1.76 1.32
C LEU A 15 9.05 -0.84 0.65
N PHE A 16 7.97 -1.40 0.10
CA PHE A 16 6.89 -0.66 -0.55
C PHE A 16 6.20 0.33 0.40
N PHE A 17 5.91 -0.07 1.64
CA PHE A 17 5.34 0.81 2.66
C PHE A 17 6.36 1.80 3.20
N CYS A 18 7.63 1.41 3.38
CA CYS A 18 8.70 2.33 3.77
C CYS A 18 8.87 3.45 2.75
N PHE A 19 8.90 3.14 1.45
CA PHE A 19 8.98 4.17 0.40
C PHE A 19 7.74 5.05 0.35
N GLN A 20 6.54 4.50 0.60
CA GLN A 20 5.31 5.28 0.68
C GLN A 20 5.37 6.32 1.80
N TRP A 21 5.77 5.87 2.99
CA TRP A 21 5.84 6.74 4.15
C TRP A 21 6.98 7.75 4.03
N PHE A 22 8.13 7.35 3.49
CA PHE A 22 9.24 8.26 3.22
C PHE A 22 8.88 9.35 2.20
N ALA A 23 8.12 9.00 1.16
CA ALA A 23 7.59 9.99 0.22
C ALA A 23 6.64 10.98 0.92
N GLN A 24 5.81 10.52 1.87
CA GLN A 24 4.94 11.39 2.68
C GLN A 24 5.75 12.42 3.49
N LEU A 25 6.88 12.00 4.09
CA LEU A 25 7.79 12.91 4.79
C LEU A 25 8.32 14.02 3.87
N ALA A 26 8.71 13.66 2.64
CA ALA A 26 9.19 14.62 1.65
C ALA A 26 8.07 15.56 1.16
N VAL A 27 6.85 15.05 0.98
CA VAL A 27 5.66 15.85 0.63
C VAL A 27 5.38 16.88 1.72
N LYS A 28 5.44 16.50 3.00
CA LYS A 28 5.20 17.45 4.09
C LYS A 28 6.20 18.61 4.08
N LYS A 29 7.48 18.32 3.86
CA LYS A 29 8.53 19.35 3.77
C LYS A 29 8.33 20.27 2.56
N LEU A 30 7.93 19.70 1.42
CA LEU A 30 7.58 20.46 0.23
C LEU A 30 6.39 21.40 0.49
N SER A 31 5.33 20.90 1.14
CA SER A 31 4.16 21.70 1.54
C SER A 31 4.51 22.81 2.54
N GLY A 32 5.58 22.64 3.33
CA GLY A 32 6.13 23.67 4.21
C GLY A 32 6.93 24.78 3.51
N GLY A 33 7.04 24.74 2.17
CA GLY A 33 7.78 25.73 1.39
C GLY A 33 9.29 25.49 1.36
N GLU A 34 9.77 24.29 1.70
CA GLU A 34 11.17 23.94 1.54
C GLU A 34 11.58 23.80 0.06
N SER A 35 12.88 23.60 -0.19
CA SER A 35 13.45 23.58 -1.54
C SER A 35 12.73 22.61 -2.51
N PRO A 36 12.63 22.94 -3.80
CA PRO A 36 11.98 22.08 -4.80
C PRO A 36 12.71 20.74 -5.00
N PHE A 37 13.90 20.55 -4.43
CA PHE A 37 14.65 19.29 -4.48
C PHE A 37 13.85 18.10 -3.90
N TYR A 38 12.96 18.34 -2.93
CA TYR A 38 12.11 17.27 -2.39
C TYR A 38 11.16 16.65 -3.43
N LEU A 39 10.87 17.35 -4.54
CA LEU A 39 10.12 16.75 -5.65
C LEU A 39 10.84 15.54 -6.24
N LEU A 40 12.18 15.58 -6.34
CA LEU A 40 12.95 14.44 -6.83
C LEU A 40 12.83 13.24 -5.89
N ILE A 41 12.73 13.48 -4.58
CA ILE A 41 12.54 12.42 -3.58
C ILE A 41 11.13 11.83 -3.69
N VAL A 42 10.10 12.67 -3.86
CA VAL A 42 8.71 12.23 -4.01
C VAL A 42 8.54 11.41 -5.29
N TYR A 43 8.97 11.94 -6.44
CA TYR A 43 8.85 11.23 -7.72
C TYR A 43 9.77 10.01 -7.79
N GLY A 44 10.99 10.10 -7.26
CA GLY A 44 11.91 8.96 -7.15
C GLY A 44 11.33 7.85 -6.28
N GLY A 45 10.77 8.20 -5.12
CA GLY A 45 10.08 7.26 -4.24
C GLY A 45 8.87 6.60 -4.90
N PHE A 46 8.06 7.38 -5.62
CA PHE A 46 6.92 6.85 -6.39
C PHE A 46 7.38 5.88 -7.49
N PHE A 47 8.45 6.24 -8.22
CA PHE A 47 9.02 5.39 -9.26
C PHE A 47 9.56 4.07 -8.69
N LEU A 48 10.37 4.13 -7.63
CA LEU A 48 10.90 2.92 -6.97
C LEU A 48 9.78 2.02 -6.42
N ARG A 49 8.76 2.63 -5.81
CA ARG A 49 7.56 1.91 -5.35
C ARG A 49 6.84 1.21 -6.50
N SER A 50 6.75 1.84 -7.67
CA SER A 50 6.14 1.23 -8.86
C SER A 50 6.92 0.02 -9.35
N LEU A 51 8.25 0.06 -9.35
CA LEU A 51 9.08 -1.10 -9.70
C LEU A 51 8.88 -2.26 -8.72
N ILE A 52 8.83 -1.97 -7.41
CA ILE A 52 8.53 -2.97 -6.38
C ILE A 52 7.14 -3.59 -6.59
N TRP A 53 6.16 -2.77 -6.99
CA TRP A 53 4.81 -3.24 -7.28
C TRP A 53 4.79 -4.24 -8.43
N VAL A 54 5.49 -3.95 -9.53
CA VAL A 54 5.61 -4.89 -10.66
C VAL A 54 6.20 -6.22 -10.19
N GLU A 55 7.25 -6.19 -9.36
CA GLU A 55 7.84 -7.41 -8.79
C GLU A 55 6.90 -8.16 -7.84
N LEU A 56 6.09 -7.47 -7.04
CA LEU A 56 5.07 -8.09 -6.20
C LEU A 56 4.01 -8.82 -7.04
N LEU A 57 3.56 -8.21 -8.14
CA LEU A 57 2.56 -8.78 -9.04
C LEU A 57 3.06 -9.99 -9.84
N ARG A 58 4.39 -10.18 -9.96
CA ARG A 58 4.94 -11.42 -10.53
C ARG A 58 4.71 -12.64 -9.64
N ASP A 59 4.69 -12.44 -8.33
CA ASP A 59 4.64 -13.51 -7.32
C ASP A 59 3.26 -13.67 -6.64
N LEU A 60 2.40 -12.65 -6.71
CA LEU A 60 1.08 -12.63 -6.07
C LEU A 60 -0.06 -12.36 -7.06
N LYS A 61 -1.23 -12.95 -6.78
CA LYS A 61 -2.47 -12.57 -7.45
C LYS A 61 -2.76 -11.09 -7.20
N LEU A 62 -3.17 -10.40 -8.27
CA LEU A 62 -3.45 -8.97 -8.28
C LEU A 62 -4.41 -8.55 -7.16
N ILE A 63 -5.50 -9.30 -6.97
CA ILE A 63 -6.49 -9.06 -5.92
C ILE A 63 -5.87 -9.09 -4.51
N THR A 64 -5.06 -10.12 -4.21
CA THR A 64 -4.40 -10.27 -2.91
C THR A 64 -3.40 -9.15 -2.66
N ALA A 65 -2.65 -8.74 -3.70
CA ALA A 65 -1.71 -7.63 -3.58
C ALA A 65 -2.44 -6.32 -3.26
N TYR A 66 -3.56 -6.02 -3.93
CA TYR A 66 -4.37 -4.84 -3.65
C TYR A 66 -5.01 -4.87 -2.26
N SER A 67 -5.48 -6.02 -1.79
CA SER A 67 -6.00 -6.16 -0.41
C SER A 67 -4.96 -5.81 0.63
N ILE A 68 -3.73 -6.33 0.50
CA ILE A 68 -2.63 -5.98 1.41
C ILE A 68 -2.27 -4.50 1.28
N SER A 69 -2.18 -3.98 0.05
CA SER A 69 -1.88 -2.56 -0.19
C SER A 69 -2.93 -1.62 0.42
N SER A 70 -4.19 -2.05 0.52
CA SER A 70 -5.28 -1.21 1.07
C SER A 70 -5.06 -0.83 2.54
N LEU A 71 -4.31 -1.64 3.30
CA LEU A 71 -3.90 -1.30 4.67
C LEU A 71 -3.14 0.03 4.74
N SER A 72 -2.46 0.44 3.67
CA SER A 72 -1.75 1.71 3.63
C SER A 72 -2.66 2.93 3.80
N TYR A 73 -3.93 2.85 3.41
CA TYR A 73 -4.88 3.95 3.58
C TYR A 73 -5.16 4.28 5.04
N LEU A 74 -4.91 3.34 5.96
CA LEU A 74 -5.01 3.56 7.40
C LEU A 74 -3.63 3.69 8.03
N ILE A 75 -2.72 2.75 7.75
CA ILE A 75 -1.42 2.67 8.42
C ILE A 75 -0.56 3.90 8.13
N ILE A 76 -0.44 4.33 6.87
CA ILE A 76 0.46 5.43 6.50
C ILE A 76 0.00 6.76 7.12
N PRO A 77 -1.29 7.14 7.06
CA PRO A 77 -1.80 8.33 7.73
C PRO A 77 -1.73 8.26 9.25
N LEU A 78 -1.99 7.10 9.87
CA LEU A 78 -1.81 6.91 11.32
C LEU A 78 -0.34 7.12 11.73
N LEU A 79 0.60 6.56 10.98
CA LEU A 79 2.03 6.70 11.23
C LEU A 79 2.49 8.14 10.99
N SER A 80 1.94 8.80 9.98
CA SER A 80 2.18 10.22 9.71
C SER A 80 1.62 11.11 10.81
N TRP A 81 0.41 10.85 11.30
CA TRP A 81 -0.15 11.58 12.44
C TRP A 81 0.74 11.46 13.68
N PHE A 82 1.22 10.25 13.98
CA PHE A 82 2.06 10.01 15.15
C PHE A 82 3.45 10.63 15.05
N VAL A 83 4.12 10.51 13.90
CA VAL A 83 5.53 10.94 13.73
C VAL A 83 5.64 12.39 13.26
N LEU A 84 4.76 12.80 12.35
CA LEU A 84 4.77 14.14 11.77
C LEU A 84 3.77 15.08 12.45
N GLY A 85 2.81 14.61 13.24
CA GLY A 85 1.79 15.48 13.84
C GLY A 85 0.82 16.07 12.81
N GLU A 86 0.63 15.40 11.66
CA GLU A 86 -0.34 15.83 10.64
C GLU A 86 -1.78 15.61 11.11
N THR A 87 -2.61 16.63 11.01
CA THR A 87 -4.03 16.51 11.36
C THR A 87 -4.82 15.93 10.19
N TYR A 88 -5.49 14.82 10.44
CA TYR A 88 -6.43 14.22 9.51
C TYR A 88 -7.86 14.37 10.05
N ASP A 89 -8.80 14.68 9.16
CA ASP A 89 -10.23 14.71 9.51
C ASP A 89 -10.72 13.29 9.82
N LEU A 90 -11.70 13.16 10.72
CA LEU A 90 -12.37 11.88 11.01
C LEU A 90 -12.98 11.27 9.74
N ASN A 91 -13.46 12.11 8.82
CA ASN A 91 -13.98 11.67 7.52
C ASN A 91 -12.94 10.90 6.70
N PHE A 92 -11.65 11.26 6.83
CA PHE A 92 -10.57 10.56 6.15
C PHE A 92 -10.43 9.11 6.66
N PHE A 93 -10.50 8.90 7.97
CA PHE A 93 -10.43 7.56 8.56
C PHE A 93 -11.66 6.72 8.23
N ILE A 94 -12.86 7.32 8.23
CA ILE A 94 -14.10 6.64 7.82
C ILE A 94 -13.97 6.18 6.35
N GLY A 95 -13.49 7.05 5.46
CA GLY A 95 -13.21 6.70 4.07
C GLY A 95 -12.18 5.58 3.93
N GLY A 96 -11.08 5.64 4.70
CA GLY A 96 -10.05 4.60 4.71
C GLY A 96 -10.58 3.23 5.16
N VAL A 97 -11.42 3.20 6.20
CA VAL A 97 -12.09 1.96 6.65
C VAL A 97 -13.04 1.44 5.56
N LEU A 98 -13.82 2.31 4.92
CA LEU A 98 -14.74 1.92 3.85
C LEU A 98 -14.00 1.30 2.65
N ILE A 99 -12.88 1.89 2.24
CA ILE A 99 -12.02 1.36 1.17
C ILE A 99 -11.49 -0.02 1.55
N LEU A 100 -10.95 -0.15 2.76
CA LEU A 100 -10.39 -1.41 3.24
C LEU A 100 -11.46 -2.52 3.32
N THR A 101 -12.65 -2.19 3.84
CA THR A 101 -13.78 -3.12 3.87
C THR A 101 -14.21 -3.52 2.46
N GLY A 102 -14.36 -2.57 1.54
CA GLY A 102 -14.76 -2.85 0.15
C GLY A 102 -13.78 -3.77 -0.56
N ILE A 103 -12.48 -3.50 -0.47
CA ILE A 103 -11.44 -4.32 -1.10
C ILE A 103 -11.36 -5.71 -0.44
N SER A 104 -11.54 -5.79 0.88
CA SER A 104 -11.51 -7.07 1.61
C SER A 104 -12.70 -7.95 1.22
N LEU A 105 -13.91 -7.37 1.15
CA LEU A 105 -15.11 -8.08 0.71
C LEU A 105 -14.97 -8.58 -0.73
N PHE A 106 -14.49 -7.73 -1.63
CA PHE A 106 -14.25 -8.12 -3.03
C PHE A 106 -13.23 -9.26 -3.13
N SER A 107 -12.14 -9.20 -2.37
CA SER A 107 -11.14 -10.27 -2.35
C SER A 107 -11.66 -11.59 -1.82
N VAL A 108 -12.55 -11.58 -0.83
CA VAL A 108 -13.19 -12.82 -0.33
C VAL A 108 -14.16 -13.39 -1.37
N GLY A 109 -14.88 -12.53 -2.10
CA GLY A 109 -15.77 -12.94 -3.19
C GLY A 109 -15.01 -13.63 -4.33
N ASP A 110 -13.94 -13.01 -4.81
CA ASP A 110 -13.09 -13.53 -5.90
C ASP A 110 -12.46 -14.89 -5.57
N GLN A 111 -12.02 -15.08 -4.32
CA GLN A 111 -11.50 -16.38 -3.88
C GLN A 111 -12.56 -17.49 -3.92
N LYS A 112 -13.81 -17.19 -3.58
CA LYS A 112 -14.90 -18.18 -3.63
C LYS A 112 -15.24 -18.54 -5.05
N GLU A 113 -15.35 -17.55 -5.94
CA GLU A 113 -15.64 -17.78 -7.36
C GLU A 113 -14.58 -18.66 -8.02
N THR A 114 -13.30 -18.43 -7.73
CA THR A 114 -12.21 -19.27 -8.23
C THR A 114 -12.35 -20.74 -7.78
N LEU A 115 -12.76 -20.97 -6.53
CA LEU A 115 -12.92 -22.30 -5.96
C LEU A 115 -14.09 -23.07 -6.59
N TYR A 116 -15.22 -22.39 -6.84
CA TYR A 116 -16.38 -22.98 -7.51
C TYR A 116 -16.06 -23.42 -8.94
N MET A 117 -15.27 -22.65 -9.68
CA MET A 117 -14.87 -23.02 -11.05
C MET A 117 -13.93 -24.23 -11.08
N GLU A 118 -13.16 -24.46 -10.01
CA GLU A 118 -12.26 -25.60 -9.87
C GLU A 118 -13.00 -26.89 -9.46
N GLU A 119 -14.08 -26.80 -8.68
CA GLU A 119 -14.92 -27.96 -8.30
C GLU A 119 -15.86 -28.43 -9.43
N VAL A 120 -16.18 -27.57 -10.38
CA VAL A 120 -17.11 -27.87 -11.50
C VAL A 120 -16.38 -28.50 -12.71
N HIS A 121 -15.05 -28.58 -12.68
CA HIS A 121 -14.20 -29.20 -13.72
C HIS A 121 -13.55 -30.50 -13.23
#